data_AF-A0A925D704-F1
#
_entry.id   AF-A0A925D704-F1
#
_cell.length_a   1.000
_cell.length_b   1.000
_cell.length_c   1.000
_cell.angle_alpha   90.00
_cell.angle_beta   90.00
_cell.angle_gamma   90.00
#
_symmetry.space_group_name_H-M   'P 1'
#
loop_
_entity.id
_entity.type
_entity.pdbx_description
1 polymer ?
#
loop_
_entity_poly.entity_id
_entity_poly.type
_entity_poly.pdbx_seq_one_letter_code
_entity_poly.pdbx_strand_id
1 'polypeptide(L)'
;MTDSFIELSEDEFDELFPLIQNHLNPTASWAFGDGPGCLFETYGEELEFVRWQDPLKVWTLVDGDDGDLYVISGPHFVNRIGYLVSTVPVAEDVTMQVHIKMDRDEDEDTAIEAGSSLGTLNG
;
A
#
# COMPACT_ATOMS: atom_id res chain seq x y z
N MET A 1 -30.59 -0.22 -1.74
CA MET A 1 -29.52 -1.16 -2.13
C MET A 1 -28.70 -1.40 -0.88
N THR A 2 -28.51 -2.66 -0.50
CA THR A 2 -27.62 -3.01 0.61
C THR A 2 -26.21 -3.03 0.04
N ASP A 3 -25.47 -1.95 0.31
CA ASP A 3 -24.03 -1.92 0.08
C ASP A 3 -23.41 -3.07 0.86
N SER A 4 -22.75 -3.99 0.15
CA SER A 4 -22.12 -5.16 0.78
C SER A 4 -20.67 -4.83 1.04
N PHE A 5 -20.19 -5.04 2.27
CA PHE A 5 -18.79 -4.84 2.63
C PHE A 5 -18.03 -6.17 2.58
N ILE A 6 -16.88 -6.19 1.92
CA ILE A 6 -16.01 -7.37 1.81
C ILE A 6 -14.58 -6.96 2.16
N GLU A 7 -13.95 -7.70 3.07
CA GLU A 7 -12.52 -7.60 3.34
C GLU A 7 -11.79 -8.71 2.57
N LEU A 8 -10.72 -8.34 1.88
CA LEU A 8 -9.86 -9.23 1.11
C LEU A 8 -8.49 -9.31 1.78
N SER A 9 -7.79 -10.43 1.60
CA SER A 9 -6.34 -10.46 1.81
C SER A 9 -5.59 -9.77 0.67
N GLU A 10 -4.31 -9.48 0.88
CA GLU A 10 -3.41 -8.96 -0.16
C GLU A 10 -3.31 -9.95 -1.34
N ASP A 11 -3.12 -11.24 -1.05
CA ASP A 11 -3.09 -12.29 -2.09
C ASP A 11 -4.38 -12.33 -2.92
N GLU A 12 -5.55 -12.22 -2.28
CA GLU A 12 -6.84 -12.20 -2.98
C GLU A 12 -6.98 -10.95 -3.85
N PHE A 13 -6.53 -9.80 -3.35
CA PHE A 13 -6.53 -8.56 -4.11
C PHE A 13 -5.64 -8.66 -5.36
N ASP A 14 -4.46 -9.23 -5.23
CA ASP A 14 -3.49 -9.38 -6.32
C ASP A 14 -3.99 -10.32 -7.42
N GLU A 15 -4.65 -11.41 -7.02
CA GLU A 15 -5.23 -12.37 -7.96
C GLU A 15 -6.47 -11.81 -8.68
N LEU A 16 -7.35 -11.12 -7.94
CA LEU A 16 -8.65 -10.68 -8.46
C LEU A 16 -8.57 -9.35 -9.19
N PHE A 17 -7.65 -8.46 -8.81
CA PHE A 17 -7.56 -7.10 -9.31
C PHE A 17 -6.16 -6.74 -9.83
N PRO A 18 -5.71 -7.36 -10.94
CA PRO A 18 -4.41 -7.05 -11.52
C PRO A 18 -4.30 -5.56 -11.83
N LEU A 19 -3.24 -4.91 -11.31
CA LEU A 19 -3.05 -3.46 -11.40
C LEU A 19 -2.36 -3.03 -12.69
N ILE A 20 -2.71 -1.82 -13.14
CA ILE A 20 -2.04 -1.11 -14.21
C ILE A 20 -0.76 -0.49 -13.64
N GLN A 21 0.36 -0.76 -14.30
CA GLN A 21 1.62 -0.11 -14.00
C GLN A 21 1.52 1.41 -14.14
N ASN A 22 2.15 2.14 -13.22
CA ASN A 22 2.34 3.57 -13.37
C ASN A 22 3.37 3.85 -14.47
N HIS A 23 2.89 4.22 -15.65
CA HIS A 23 3.71 4.53 -16.81
C HIS A 23 4.22 5.99 -16.82
N LEU A 24 3.75 6.82 -15.88
CA LEU A 24 4.17 8.22 -15.73
C LEU A 24 5.35 8.34 -14.76
N ASN A 25 5.46 7.41 -13.79
CA ASN A 25 6.54 7.37 -12.82
C ASN A 25 7.24 5.99 -12.80
N PRO A 26 8.45 5.87 -13.38
CA PRO A 26 9.18 4.59 -13.42
C PRO A 26 9.71 4.14 -12.05
N THR A 27 9.68 5.03 -11.04
CA THR A 27 10.08 4.77 -9.66
C THR A 27 8.88 4.75 -8.71
N ALA A 28 7.67 4.57 -9.25
CA ALA A 28 6.47 4.45 -8.43
C ALA A 28 6.62 3.34 -7.38
N SER A 29 6.03 3.57 -6.22
CA SER A 29 5.92 2.55 -5.17
C SER A 29 4.81 1.54 -5.50
N TRP A 30 4.63 0.56 -4.62
CA TRP A 30 3.66 -0.54 -4.76
C TRP A 30 3.95 -1.41 -5.98
N ALA A 31 4.78 -2.44 -5.82
CA ALA A 31 5.18 -3.36 -6.88
C ALA A 31 4.95 -4.81 -6.45
N PHE A 32 4.54 -5.65 -7.40
CA PHE A 32 4.42 -7.08 -7.19
C PHE A 32 5.71 -7.78 -7.65
N GLY A 33 6.42 -8.39 -6.70
CA GLY A 33 7.75 -8.97 -6.94
C GLY A 33 8.77 -7.93 -7.39
N ASP A 34 9.58 -8.26 -8.40
CA ASP A 34 10.58 -7.35 -9.00
C ASP A 34 9.99 -6.43 -10.09
N GLY A 35 8.66 -6.32 -10.14
CA GLY A 35 7.95 -5.52 -11.14
C GLY A 35 8.09 -4.00 -10.93
N PRO A 36 7.70 -3.20 -11.93
CA PRO A 36 7.57 -1.75 -11.78
C PRO A 36 6.37 -1.40 -10.88
N GLY A 37 6.44 -0.22 -10.25
CA GLY A 37 5.38 0.24 -9.35
C GLY A 37 4.07 0.62 -10.05
N CYS A 38 2.99 0.52 -9.28
CA CYS A 38 1.61 0.74 -9.71
C CYS A 38 0.94 1.94 -9.01
N LEU A 39 1.58 2.54 -8.00
CA LEU A 39 1.00 3.64 -7.24
C LEU A 39 1.02 4.94 -8.04
N PHE A 40 -0.16 5.55 -8.21
CA PHE A 40 -0.35 6.87 -8.80
C PHE A 40 -0.51 7.95 -7.72
N GLU A 41 0.10 9.11 -7.96
CA GLU A 41 0.08 10.26 -7.07
C GLU A 41 -1.29 10.93 -6.96
N THR A 42 -1.43 11.73 -5.89
CA THR A 42 -2.71 12.37 -5.53
C THR A 42 -2.92 13.75 -6.13
N TYR A 43 -2.03 14.15 -7.06
CA TYR A 43 -2.00 15.44 -7.75
C TYR A 43 -1.34 15.30 -9.14
N GLY A 44 -1.37 16.39 -9.92
CA GLY A 44 -0.69 16.46 -11.22
C GLY A 44 -1.27 15.52 -12.28
N GLU A 45 -0.42 15.18 -13.25
CA GLU A 45 -0.79 14.35 -14.42
C GLU A 45 -1.22 12.92 -14.01
N GLU A 46 -0.68 12.39 -12.92
CA GLU A 46 -1.06 11.08 -12.40
C GLU A 46 -2.49 11.08 -11.86
N LEU A 47 -2.89 12.11 -11.09
CA LEU A 47 -4.28 12.25 -10.67
C LEU A 47 -5.21 12.49 -11.87
N GLU A 48 -4.78 13.23 -12.88
CA GLU A 48 -5.57 13.39 -14.11
C GLU A 48 -5.79 12.05 -14.80
N PHE A 49 -4.76 11.22 -14.93
CA PHE A 49 -4.89 9.85 -15.45
C PHE A 49 -5.91 9.03 -14.65
N VAL A 50 -5.82 9.03 -13.31
CA VAL A 50 -6.74 8.30 -12.42
C VAL A 50 -8.18 8.78 -12.60
N ARG A 51 -8.40 10.10 -12.71
CA ARG A 51 -9.74 10.69 -12.92
C ARG A 51 -10.41 10.30 -14.23
N TRP A 52 -9.62 9.91 -15.23
CA TRP A 52 -10.12 9.41 -16.51
C TRP A 52 -10.47 7.92 -16.49
N GLN A 53 -10.13 7.21 -15.42
CA GLN A 53 -10.48 5.79 -15.27
C GLN A 53 -11.93 5.61 -14.83
N ASP A 54 -12.44 4.40 -15.06
CA ASP A 54 -13.69 3.95 -14.45
C ASP A 54 -13.54 3.97 -12.91
N PRO A 55 -14.40 4.69 -12.15
CA PRO A 55 -14.33 4.73 -10.69
C PRO A 55 -14.37 3.35 -10.03
N LEU A 56 -15.00 2.35 -10.66
CA LEU A 56 -15.05 0.98 -10.15
C LEU A 56 -13.72 0.24 -10.32
N LYS A 57 -12.79 0.77 -11.10
CA LYS A 57 -11.42 0.26 -11.27
C LYS A 57 -10.40 1.02 -10.41
N VAL A 58 -10.81 2.11 -9.78
CA VAL A 58 -9.93 2.89 -8.92
C VAL A 58 -9.95 2.30 -7.52
N TRP A 59 -8.78 2.16 -6.93
CA TRP A 59 -8.58 1.84 -5.54
C TRP A 59 -7.76 2.96 -4.89
N THR A 60 -8.05 3.27 -3.64
CA THR A 60 -7.32 4.29 -2.90
C THR A 60 -6.51 3.63 -1.79
N LEU A 61 -5.21 3.85 -1.79
CA LEU A 61 -4.34 3.53 -0.67
C LEU A 61 -4.48 4.64 0.37
N VAL A 62 -4.85 4.30 1.59
CA VAL A 62 -5.04 5.23 2.71
C VAL A 62 -4.20 4.82 3.91
N ASP A 63 -3.80 5.83 4.68
CA ASP A 63 -3.19 5.65 5.99
C ASP A 63 -4.30 5.50 7.04
N GLY A 64 -4.27 4.40 7.78
CA GLY A 64 -5.21 4.11 8.86
C GLY A 64 -4.87 4.84 10.14
N ASP A 65 -5.88 5.19 10.95
CA ASP A 65 -5.66 5.84 12.25
C ASP A 65 -5.00 4.89 13.27
N ASP A 66 -5.02 3.59 13.01
CA ASP A 66 -4.31 2.56 13.78
C ASP A 66 -2.85 2.40 13.35
N GLY A 67 -2.43 3.14 12.31
CA GLY A 67 -1.11 3.16 11.69
C GLY A 67 -0.77 1.92 10.87
N ASP A 68 -1.80 1.18 10.44
CA ASP A 68 -1.73 0.24 9.33
C ASP A 68 -2.18 0.93 8.03
N LEU A 69 -1.98 0.28 6.88
CA LEU A 69 -2.44 0.79 5.59
C LEU A 69 -3.68 0.04 5.11
N TYR A 70 -4.52 0.72 4.32
CA TYR A 70 -5.69 0.11 3.72
C TYR A 70 -5.80 0.45 2.24
N VAL A 71 -6.18 -0.54 1.43
CA VAL A 71 -6.56 -0.33 0.03
C VAL A 71 -8.07 -0.45 -0.08
N ILE A 72 -8.75 0.64 -0.43
CA ILE A 72 -10.22 0.72 -0.42
C ILE A 72 -10.73 0.94 -1.84
N SER A 73 -11.77 0.19 -2.24
CA SER A 73 -12.41 0.36 -3.55
C SER A 73 -13.00 1.76 -3.72
N GLY A 74 -12.79 2.33 -4.89
CA GLY A 74 -13.29 3.63 -5.31
C GLY A 74 -12.30 4.79 -5.06
N PRO A 75 -12.60 5.97 -5.62
CA PRO A 75 -11.82 7.18 -5.41
C PRO A 75 -12.17 7.87 -4.09
N HIS A 76 -11.28 7.76 -3.10
CA HIS A 76 -11.38 8.46 -1.82
C HIS A 76 -10.50 9.70 -1.82
N PHE A 77 -10.90 10.72 -1.04
CA PHE A 77 -10.23 12.03 -1.02
C PHE A 77 -9.66 12.42 0.35
N VAL A 78 -9.89 11.60 1.38
CA VAL A 78 -9.44 11.84 2.77
C VAL A 78 -8.40 10.79 3.13
N ASN A 79 -7.35 11.19 3.87
CA ASN A 79 -6.26 10.33 4.36
C ASN A 79 -5.63 9.41 3.29
N ARG A 80 -5.62 9.86 2.04
CA ARG A 80 -5.10 9.11 0.89
C ARG A 80 -3.61 9.33 0.71
N ILE A 81 -2.90 8.23 0.47
CA ILE A 81 -1.49 8.20 0.09
C ILE A 81 -1.37 8.25 -1.44
N GLY A 82 -2.21 7.49 -2.14
CA GLY A 82 -2.18 7.38 -3.60
C GLY A 82 -3.31 6.53 -4.13
N TYR A 83 -3.29 6.29 -5.44
CA TYR A 83 -4.30 5.50 -6.14
C TYR A 83 -3.68 4.32 -6.86
N LEU A 84 -4.43 3.24 -6.96
CA LEU A 84 -4.14 2.09 -7.81
C LEU A 84 -5.28 1.97 -8.82
N VAL A 85 -4.96 1.47 -10.02
CA VAL A 85 -5.97 1.26 -11.07
C VAL A 85 -5.95 -0.20 -11.47
N SER A 86 -7.03 -0.93 -11.22
CA SER A 86 -7.17 -2.33 -11.62
C SER A 86 -7.60 -2.45 -13.07
N THR A 87 -7.25 -3.56 -13.71
CA THR A 87 -7.71 -3.88 -15.07
C THR A 87 -9.18 -4.27 -15.11
N VAL A 88 -9.73 -4.75 -13.99
CA VAL A 88 -11.12 -5.21 -13.82
C VAL A 88 -11.86 -4.36 -12.77
N PRO A 89 -13.16 -4.09 -12.95
CA PRO A 89 -13.94 -3.28 -12.01
C PRO A 89 -14.43 -4.10 -10.80
N VAL A 90 -14.61 -3.44 -9.67
CA VAL A 90 -15.41 -3.91 -8.54
C VAL A 90 -16.89 -3.91 -8.92
N ALA A 91 -17.70 -4.76 -8.27
CA ALA A 91 -19.15 -4.74 -8.44
C ALA A 91 -19.77 -3.44 -7.86
N GLU A 92 -20.77 -2.87 -8.56
CA GLU A 92 -21.34 -1.54 -8.26
C GLU A 92 -21.91 -1.37 -6.84
N ASP A 93 -22.41 -2.45 -6.21
CA ASP A 93 -23.04 -2.43 -4.88
C ASP A 93 -22.14 -3.05 -3.80
N VAL A 94 -20.83 -3.09 -4.03
CA VAL A 94 -19.86 -3.71 -3.12
C VAL A 94 -18.75 -2.74 -2.79
N THR A 95 -18.55 -2.51 -1.50
CA THR A 95 -17.35 -1.86 -0.97
C THR A 95 -16.35 -2.93 -0.57
N MET A 96 -15.15 -2.88 -1.12
CA MET A 96 -14.05 -3.79 -0.79
C MET A 96 -12.92 -3.06 -0.09
N GLN A 97 -12.28 -3.73 0.87
CA GLN A 97 -11.06 -3.25 1.52
C GLN A 97 -10.01 -4.36 1.62
N VAL A 98 -8.75 -3.98 1.58
CA VAL A 98 -7.59 -4.80 1.91
C VAL A 98 -6.90 -4.18 3.12
N HIS A 99 -6.67 -4.96 4.18
CA HIS A 99 -5.91 -4.52 5.34
C HIS A 99 -4.44 -4.93 5.21
N ILE A 100 -3.56 -3.93 5.12
CA ILE A 100 -2.12 -4.11 5.01
C ILE A 100 -1.51 -3.81 6.38
N LYS A 101 -1.19 -4.88 7.11
CA LYS A 101 -0.57 -4.77 8.43
C LYS A 101 0.84 -4.26 8.31
N MET A 102 1.13 -3.17 9.01
CA MET A 102 2.46 -2.61 9.09
C MET A 102 3.13 -3.23 10.32
N ASP A 103 4.06 -4.15 10.09
CA ASP A 103 4.88 -4.68 11.18
C ASP A 103 5.74 -3.53 11.73
N ARG A 104 5.41 -3.11 12.96
CA ARG A 104 6.25 -2.18 13.70
C ARG A 104 7.35 -3.01 14.32
N ASP A 105 8.56 -2.86 13.81
CA ASP A 105 9.74 -3.38 14.47
C ASP A 105 9.81 -2.75 15.88
N GLU A 106 9.33 -3.47 16.90
CA GLU A 106 9.72 -3.25 18.29
C GLU A 106 11.15 -3.77 18.45
N ASP A 107 12.11 -3.16 17.73
CA ASP A 107 13.52 -3.52 17.84
C ASP A 107 14.10 -2.99 19.16
N GLU A 108 14.07 -3.90 20.14
CA GLU A 108 15.16 -4.24 21.05
C GLU A 108 16.05 -3.10 21.59
N ASP A 109 15.79 -2.70 22.84
CA ASP A 109 16.78 -2.17 23.78
C ASP A 109 17.93 -3.20 23.99
N THR A 110 18.84 -3.35 23.03
CA THR A 110 20.11 -4.04 23.25
C THR A 110 21.05 -3.08 23.97
N ALA A 111 20.92 -3.04 25.30
CA ALA A 111 21.93 -2.47 26.17
C ALA A 111 23.29 -3.11 25.87
N ILE A 112 24.20 -2.34 25.28
CA ILE A 112 25.60 -2.73 25.14
C ILE A 112 26.19 -2.79 26.55
N GLU A 113 26.23 -3.98 27.15
CA GLU A 113 27.04 -4.22 28.33
C GLU A 113 28.52 -4.00 27.96
N ALA A 114 29.09 -2.90 28.44
CA ALA A 114 30.52 -2.63 28.42
C ALA A 114 31.25 -3.60 29.36
N GLY A 115 31.40 -4.85 28.92
CA GLY A 115 32.24 -5.86 29.54
C GLY A 115 33.71 -5.56 29.31
N SER A 116 34.35 -4.95 30.31
CA SER A 116 35.80 -4.81 30.42
C SER A 116 36.52 -6.16 30.30
N SER A 117 37.55 -6.26 29.46
CA SER A 117 38.74 -7.02 29.83
C SER A 117 39.98 -6.44 29.13
N LEU A 118 40.77 -5.76 29.96
CA LEU A 118 42.05 -5.16 29.65
C LEU A 118 43.06 -6.28 29.35
N GLY A 119 43.51 -6.39 28.10
CA GLY A 119 44.62 -7.26 27.74
C GLY A 119 45.94 -6.68 28.27
N THR A 120 46.51 -7.30 29.30
CA THR A 120 47.89 -7.03 29.72
C THR A 120 48.84 -7.54 28.65
N LEU A 121 49.59 -6.61 28.04
CA LEU A 121 50.68 -6.89 27.11
C LEU A 121 51.89 -7.45 27.87
N ASN A 122 52.45 -8.55 27.37
CA ASN A 122 53.74 -9.09 27.78
C ASN A 122 54.88 -8.17 27.29
N GLY A 123 55.79 -7.82 28.20
CA GLY A 123 57.07 -7.16 27.94
C GLY A 123 57.95 -7.22 29.17
#